data_AF-G0ND26-F1
#
_entry.id   AF-G0ND26-F1
#
_cell.length_a   1.000
_cell.length_b   1.000
_cell.length_c   1.000
_cell.angle_alpha   90.00
_cell.angle_beta   90.00
_cell.angle_gamma   90.00
#
_symmetry.space_group_name_H-M   'P 1'
#
loop_
_entity.id
_entity.type
_entity.pdbx_description
1 polymer ?
#
loop_
_entity_poly.entity_id
_entity_poly.type
_entity_poly.pdbx_seq_one_letter_code
_entity_poly.pdbx_strand_id
1 'polypeptide(L)'
;MFWFAIEHGDHIFGHKQIVILHSKKISNSKKTRALGPKSITLTRLIMCLQITHGVRLQMTDIDYRNAARFASYFGFSNTVRYCERQLIEMKPESKTDHFEVAVKNNMRFYLAHQLKRIESKEQLVDILRKLDVEKMSSESMKAFVAKLFS
;
A
#
# COMPACT_ATOMS: atom_id res chain seq x y z
N MET A 1 -18.46 -6.21 16.43
CA MET A 1 -17.71 -6.99 15.42
C MET A 1 -17.81 -6.30 14.07
N PHE A 2 -16.77 -6.31 13.24
CA PHE A 2 -16.79 -5.81 11.86
C PHE A 2 -16.34 -6.94 10.93
N TRP A 3 -17.08 -7.24 9.86
CA TRP A 3 -16.72 -8.33 8.94
C TRP A 3 -16.13 -7.81 7.62
N PHE A 4 -15.14 -8.52 7.12
CA PHE A 4 -14.54 -8.33 5.81
C PHE A 4 -14.94 -9.52 4.96
N ALA A 5 -15.63 -9.29 3.84
CA ALA A 5 -16.07 -10.34 2.93
C ALA A 5 -15.24 -10.32 1.64
N ILE A 6 -14.93 -11.50 1.10
CA ILE A 6 -14.32 -11.66 -0.23
C ILE A 6 -15.32 -12.29 -1.20
N GLU A 7 -15.05 -12.21 -2.50
CA GLU A 7 -16.01 -12.53 -3.57
C GLU A 7 -16.47 -14.01 -3.58
N HIS A 8 -15.79 -14.92 -2.86
CA HIS A 8 -16.13 -16.34 -2.77
C HIS A 8 -16.90 -16.73 -1.49
N GLY A 9 -17.40 -15.75 -0.73
CA GLY A 9 -18.23 -16.00 0.46
C GLY A 9 -17.46 -16.18 1.76
N ASP A 10 -16.14 -16.32 1.69
CA ASP A 10 -15.30 -16.30 2.90
C ASP A 10 -15.34 -14.92 3.54
N HIS A 11 -15.34 -14.92 4.87
CA HIS A 11 -15.34 -13.69 5.64
C HIS A 11 -14.48 -13.82 6.89
N ILE A 12 -13.91 -12.69 7.31
CA ILE A 12 -13.11 -12.58 8.53
C ILE A 12 -13.71 -11.53 9.43
N PHE A 13 -13.75 -11.83 10.72
CA PHE A 13 -14.14 -10.87 11.74
C PHE A 13 -12.93 -10.10 12.26
N GLY A 14 -13.03 -8.78 12.21
CA GLY A 14 -12.12 -7.85 12.86
C GLY A 14 -12.79 -7.14 14.03
N HIS A 15 -11.96 -6.66 14.96
CA HIS A 15 -12.46 -5.86 16.08
C HIS A 15 -12.83 -4.46 15.58
N LYS A 16 -14.11 -4.08 15.70
CA LYS A 16 -14.65 -2.85 15.10
C LYS A 16 -13.88 -1.59 15.54
N GLN A 17 -13.48 -1.51 16.81
CA GLN A 17 -12.73 -0.36 17.32
C GLN A 17 -11.36 -0.21 16.67
N ILE A 18 -10.65 -1.32 16.42
CA ILE A 18 -9.32 -1.29 15.77
C ILE A 18 -9.46 -0.87 14.31
N VAL A 19 -10.46 -1.42 13.62
CA VAL A 19 -10.75 -1.05 12.22
C VAL A 19 -11.11 0.44 12.09
N ILE A 20 -11.94 0.96 13.00
CA ILE A 20 -12.35 2.37 13.05
C ILE A 20 -11.17 3.28 13.38
N LEU A 21 -10.33 2.90 14.34
CA LEU A 21 -9.13 3.64 14.72
C LEU A 21 -8.20 3.87 13.53
N HIS A 22 -8.08 2.86 12.65
CA HIS A 22 -7.17 2.92 11.52
C HIS A 22 -7.80 3.45 10.23
N SER A 23 -9.13 3.51 10.10
CA SER A 23 -9.81 3.93 8.87
C SER A 23 -10.93 4.94 9.10
N LYS A 24 -10.68 6.18 8.70
CA LYS A 24 -11.71 7.22 8.59
C LYS A 24 -12.80 6.88 7.56
N LYS A 25 -12.46 6.10 6.53
CA LYS A 25 -13.42 5.63 5.52
C LYS A 25 -14.48 4.72 6.16
N ILE A 26 -14.07 3.91 7.13
CA ILE A 26 -14.95 2.96 7.82
C ILE A 26 -15.64 3.62 9.01
N SER A 27 -14.95 4.49 9.77
CA SER A 27 -15.50 5.18 10.96
C SER A 27 -16.76 5.98 10.66
N ASN A 28 -16.79 6.64 9.50
CA ASN A 28 -17.90 7.53 9.12
C ASN A 28 -19.08 6.77 8.51
N SER A 29 -18.97 5.45 8.36
CA SER A 29 -20.02 4.62 7.81
C SER A 29 -20.78 3.90 8.93
N LYS A 30 -22.11 3.86 8.86
CA LYS A 30 -22.91 2.94 9.69
C LYS A 30 -22.71 1.47 9.28
N LYS A 31 -21.84 1.20 8.30
CA LYS A 31 -21.62 -0.14 7.76
C LYS A 31 -20.87 -0.97 8.79
N THR A 32 -21.31 -2.20 8.96
CA THR A 32 -20.58 -3.23 9.70
C THR A 32 -19.74 -4.11 8.77
N ARG A 33 -19.78 -3.83 7.45
CA ARG A 33 -19.14 -4.57 6.35
C ARG A 33 -18.22 -3.74 5.49
N ALA A 34 -17.09 -4.33 5.13
CA ALA A 34 -16.31 -3.95 3.95
C ALA A 34 -16.16 -5.16 3.01
N LEU A 35 -16.35 -4.92 1.71
CA LEU A 35 -16.05 -5.91 0.68
C LEU A 35 -14.59 -5.73 0.26
N GLY A 36 -13.84 -6.81 0.17
CA GLY A 36 -12.49 -6.80 -0.38
C GLY A 36 -12.49 -6.63 -1.91
N PRO A 37 -11.39 -6.15 -2.50
CA PRO A 37 -11.25 -6.11 -3.95
C PRO A 37 -11.19 -7.54 -4.52
N LYS A 38 -11.66 -7.74 -5.76
CA LYS A 38 -11.73 -9.07 -6.41
C LYS A 38 -10.42 -9.88 -6.38
N SER A 39 -9.28 -9.18 -6.40
CA SER A 39 -7.94 -9.79 -6.41
C SER A 39 -7.42 -10.21 -5.04
N ILE A 40 -8.16 -9.98 -3.95
CA ILE A 40 -7.72 -10.34 -2.60
C ILE A 40 -8.01 -11.82 -2.31
N THR A 41 -6.99 -12.52 -1.80
CA THR A 41 -7.16 -13.86 -1.24
C THR A 41 -7.39 -13.76 0.27
N LEU A 42 -8.00 -14.79 0.87
CA LEU A 42 -8.21 -14.84 2.31
C LEU A 42 -6.89 -14.65 3.09
N THR A 43 -5.83 -15.34 2.69
CA THR A 43 -4.50 -15.23 3.31
C THR A 43 -3.96 -13.79 3.29
N ARG A 44 -4.07 -13.09 2.16
CA ARG A 44 -3.60 -11.70 2.02
C ARG A 44 -4.43 -10.73 2.86
N LEU A 45 -5.74 -11.00 2.97
CA LEU A 45 -6.62 -10.24 3.87
C LEU A 45 -6.23 -10.45 5.33
N ILE A 46 -5.97 -11.70 5.76
CA ILE A 46 -5.50 -12.03 7.11
C ILE A 46 -4.22 -11.27 7.44
N MET A 47 -3.21 -11.31 6.56
CA MET A 47 -1.94 -10.62 6.78
C MET A 47 -2.15 -9.11 6.98
N CYS A 48 -2.92 -8.46 6.11
CA CYS A 48 -3.23 -7.03 6.22
C CYS A 48 -3.95 -6.69 7.54
N LEU A 49 -4.92 -7.52 7.94
CA LEU A 49 -5.64 -7.33 9.20
C LEU A 49 -4.74 -7.57 10.42
N GLN A 50 -3.91 -8.62 10.42
CA GLN A 50 -2.96 -8.87 11.50
C GLN A 50 -2.02 -7.69 11.73
N ILE A 51 -1.46 -7.11 10.66
CA ILE A 51 -0.63 -5.90 10.78
C ILE A 51 -1.44 -4.71 11.29
N THR A 52 -2.67 -4.53 10.81
CA THR A 52 -3.57 -3.47 11.29
C THR A 52 -3.87 -3.63 12.78
N HIS A 53 -3.87 -4.86 13.29
CA HIS A 53 -4.00 -5.19 14.70
C HIS A 53 -2.67 -5.11 15.49
N GLY A 54 -1.57 -4.68 14.86
CA GLY A 54 -0.28 -4.46 15.50
C GLY A 54 0.68 -5.66 15.46
N VAL A 55 0.32 -6.75 14.79
CA VAL A 55 1.20 -7.91 14.63
C VAL A 55 2.35 -7.56 13.69
N ARG A 56 3.59 -7.76 14.15
CA ARG A 56 4.81 -7.52 13.37
C ARG A 56 5.23 -8.78 12.62
N LEU A 57 4.51 -9.09 11.54
CA LEU A 57 4.81 -10.26 10.70
C LEU A 57 6.17 -10.09 10.01
N GLN A 58 6.93 -11.18 9.86
CA GLN A 58 8.07 -11.24 8.94
C GLN A 58 7.58 -11.80 7.62
N MET A 59 7.66 -11.01 6.54
CA MET A 59 7.11 -11.37 5.24
C MET A 59 8.04 -10.95 4.10
N THR A 60 7.73 -11.40 2.88
CA THR A 60 8.45 -11.01 1.67
C THR A 60 8.13 -9.57 1.26
N ASP A 61 8.93 -8.97 0.36
CA ASP A 61 8.63 -7.65 -0.19
C ASP A 61 7.28 -7.65 -0.93
N ILE A 62 6.97 -8.75 -1.64
CA ILE A 62 5.71 -8.93 -2.38
C ILE A 62 4.54 -8.90 -1.40
N ASP A 63 4.66 -9.58 -0.27
CA ASP A 63 3.60 -9.62 0.75
C ASP A 63 3.39 -8.25 1.41
N TYR A 64 4.46 -7.53 1.73
CA TYR A 64 4.34 -6.16 2.24
C TYR A 64 3.70 -5.21 1.23
N ARG A 65 4.04 -5.33 -0.06
CA ARG A 65 3.41 -4.54 -1.13
C ARG A 65 1.93 -4.87 -1.30
N ASN A 66 1.56 -6.15 -1.18
CA ASN A 66 0.16 -6.57 -1.20
C ASN A 66 -0.60 -6.06 0.04
N ALA A 67 -0.05 -6.21 1.24
CA ALA A 67 -0.64 -5.69 2.47
C ALA A 67 -0.87 -4.18 2.39
N ALA A 68 0.11 -3.43 1.87
CA ALA A 68 -0.01 -1.99 1.61
C ALA A 68 -1.16 -1.64 0.66
N ARG A 69 -1.29 -2.37 -0.46
CA ARG A 69 -2.39 -2.18 -1.42
C ARG A 69 -3.75 -2.33 -0.76
N PHE A 70 -3.95 -3.41 0.03
CA PHE A 70 -5.22 -3.64 0.70
C PHE A 70 -5.45 -2.66 1.86
N ALA A 71 -4.41 -2.31 2.60
CA ALA A 71 -4.48 -1.30 3.63
C ALA A 71 -4.93 0.05 3.07
N SER A 72 -4.36 0.49 1.94
CA SER A 72 -4.76 1.72 1.24
C SER A 72 -6.22 1.66 0.78
N TYR A 73 -6.64 0.52 0.22
CA TYR A 73 -8.02 0.28 -0.19
C TYR A 73 -9.00 0.50 0.98
N PHE A 74 -8.75 -0.16 2.11
CA PHE A 74 -9.58 -0.04 3.32
C PHE A 74 -9.36 1.27 4.09
N GLY A 75 -8.32 2.04 3.77
CA GLY A 75 -7.99 3.31 4.41
C GLY A 75 -7.17 3.17 5.71
N PHE A 76 -6.49 2.04 5.93
CA PHE A 76 -5.61 1.79 7.07
C PHE A 76 -4.25 2.49 6.91
N SER A 77 -4.22 3.81 7.09
CA SER A 77 -3.03 4.62 6.83
C SER A 77 -1.82 4.22 7.69
N ASN A 78 -2.03 3.75 8.92
CA ASN A 78 -0.94 3.27 9.78
C ASN A 78 -0.34 1.97 9.25
N THR A 79 -1.17 1.06 8.75
CA THR A 79 -0.74 -0.19 8.11
C THR A 79 0.06 0.08 6.84
N VAL A 80 -0.38 1.06 6.02
CA VAL A 80 0.39 1.51 4.84
C VAL A 80 1.77 2.01 5.25
N ARG A 81 1.86 2.89 6.27
CA ARG A 81 3.14 3.42 6.78
C ARG A 81 4.04 2.33 7.36
N TYR A 82 3.46 1.33 8.04
CA TYR A 82 4.23 0.19 8.53
C TYR A 82 4.86 -0.59 7.37
N CYS A 83 4.05 -0.96 6.37
CA CYS A 83 4.55 -1.68 5.19
C CYS A 83 5.61 -0.85 4.44
N GLU A 84 5.40 0.46 4.34
CA GLU A 84 6.36 1.40 3.75
C GLU A 84 7.73 1.30 4.43
N ARG A 85 7.76 1.36 5.76
CA ARG A 85 8.98 1.26 6.56
C ARG A 85 9.68 -0.08 6.35
N GLN A 86 8.93 -1.19 6.39
CA GLN A 86 9.50 -2.52 6.20
C GLN A 86 10.14 -2.66 4.81
N LEU A 87 9.49 -2.14 3.76
CA LEU A 87 10.04 -2.17 2.40
C LEU A 87 11.31 -1.33 2.25
N ILE A 88 11.44 -0.22 2.98
CA ILE A 88 12.68 0.57 3.04
C ILE A 88 13.79 -0.22 3.72
N GLU A 89 13.50 -0.83 4.87
CA GLU A 89 14.47 -1.60 5.67
C GLU A 89 14.99 -2.83 4.90
N MET A 90 14.10 -3.53 4.17
CA MET A 90 14.46 -4.72 3.37
C MET A 90 15.32 -4.41 2.14
N LYS A 91 15.28 -3.17 1.63
CA LYS A 91 16.00 -2.74 0.41
C LYS A 91 15.88 -3.73 -0.78
N PRO A 92 14.67 -4.17 -1.17
CA PRO A 92 14.50 -5.10 -2.28
C PRO A 92 15.06 -4.51 -3.58
N GLU A 93 15.37 -5.33 -4.58
CA GLU A 93 15.76 -4.83 -5.90
C GLU A 93 14.73 -3.83 -6.45
N SER A 94 15.20 -2.71 -7.01
CA SER A 94 14.32 -1.69 -7.56
C SER A 94 13.74 -2.16 -8.89
N LYS A 95 12.43 -2.41 -8.94
CA LYS A 95 11.70 -2.79 -10.15
C LYS A 95 10.51 -1.84 -10.35
N THR A 96 10.00 -1.73 -11.59
CA THR A 96 8.92 -0.79 -11.94
C THR A 96 7.68 -0.94 -11.05
N ASP A 97 7.34 -2.18 -10.68
CA ASP A 97 6.20 -2.50 -9.82
C ASP A 97 6.34 -1.94 -8.38
N HIS A 98 7.56 -1.64 -7.90
CA HIS A 98 7.77 -0.94 -6.63
C HIS A 98 7.34 0.53 -6.72
N PHE A 99 7.63 1.21 -7.83
CA PHE A 99 7.19 2.58 -8.07
C PHE A 99 5.66 2.66 -8.19
N GLU A 100 5.07 1.72 -8.93
CA GLU A 100 3.61 1.64 -9.09
C GLU A 100 2.91 1.47 -7.73
N VAL A 101 3.42 0.56 -6.89
CA VAL A 101 2.89 0.37 -5.53
C VAL A 101 3.05 1.64 -4.71
N ALA A 102 4.23 2.28 -4.75
CA ALA A 102 4.50 3.45 -3.94
C ALA A 102 3.55 4.61 -4.31
N VAL A 103 3.37 4.86 -5.60
CA VAL A 103 2.48 5.90 -6.13
C VAL A 103 1.02 5.61 -5.80
N LYS A 104 0.51 4.42 -6.13
CA LYS A 104 -0.91 4.06 -5.93
C LYS A 104 -1.33 4.06 -4.46
N ASN A 105 -0.39 3.83 -3.54
CA ASN A 105 -0.66 3.75 -2.10
C ASN A 105 -0.14 4.96 -1.33
N ASN A 106 0.30 6.02 -2.01
CA ASN A 106 0.82 7.26 -1.42
C ASN A 106 1.95 7.02 -0.39
N MET A 107 2.85 6.08 -0.70
CA MET A 107 4.03 5.73 0.10
C MET A 107 5.21 6.61 -0.32
N ARG A 108 5.18 7.86 0.16
CA ARG A 108 6.09 8.94 -0.26
C ARG A 108 7.55 8.68 0.09
N PHE A 109 7.82 8.16 1.28
CA PHE A 109 9.18 7.86 1.73
C PHE A 109 9.76 6.68 0.96
N TYR A 110 8.94 5.68 0.67
CA TYR A 110 9.38 4.55 -0.15
C TYR A 110 9.60 4.96 -1.61
N LEU A 111 8.73 5.80 -2.17
CA LEU A 111 8.94 6.37 -3.51
C LEU A 111 10.27 7.13 -3.57
N ALA A 112 10.53 8.03 -2.63
CA ALA A 112 11.78 8.78 -2.57
C ALA A 112 13.00 7.85 -2.43
N HIS A 113 12.89 6.79 -1.63
CA HIS A 113 13.94 5.80 -1.48
C HIS A 113 14.22 5.05 -2.80
N GLN A 114 13.19 4.66 -3.56
CA GLN A 114 13.38 4.01 -4.86
C GLN A 114 13.95 4.96 -5.91
N LEU A 115 13.49 6.22 -5.94
CA LEU A 115 14.00 7.24 -6.86
C LEU A 115 15.50 7.51 -6.66
N LYS A 116 15.99 7.51 -5.42
CA LYS A 116 17.42 7.68 -5.13
C LYS A 116 18.30 6.60 -5.78
N ARG A 117 17.76 5.41 -6.03
CA ARG A 117 18.47 4.26 -6.60
C ARG A 117 18.43 4.21 -8.12
N ILE A 118 17.71 5.13 -8.77
CA ILE A 118 17.75 5.26 -10.23
C ILE A 118 19.04 5.98 -10.61
N GLU A 119 19.80 5.38 -11.52
CA GLU A 119 21.11 5.88 -11.93
C GLU A 119 21.06 6.70 -13.22
N SER A 120 20.03 6.52 -14.06
CA SER A 120 19.93 7.18 -15.35
C SER A 120 18.57 7.83 -15.61
N LYS A 121 18.56 8.86 -16.47
CA LYS A 121 17.32 9.55 -16.88
C LYS A 121 16.45 8.67 -17.75
N GLU A 122 17.05 7.81 -18.56
CA GLU A 122 16.36 6.84 -19.41
C GLU A 122 15.54 5.86 -18.57
N GLN A 123 16.14 5.31 -17.49
CA GLN A 123 15.43 4.45 -16.54
C GLN A 123 14.24 5.18 -15.91
N LEU A 124 14.41 6.45 -15.52
CA LEU A 124 13.35 7.26 -14.94
C LEU A 124 12.19 7.48 -15.93
N VAL A 125 12.49 7.80 -17.18
CA VAL A 125 11.50 8.00 -18.25
C VAL A 125 10.74 6.70 -18.53
N ASP A 126 11.42 5.56 -18.57
CA ASP A 126 10.77 4.26 -18.79
C ASP A 126 9.84 3.85 -17.64
N ILE A 127 10.19 4.21 -16.40
CA ILE A 127 9.30 4.04 -15.25
C ILE A 127 8.08 4.96 -15.40
N LEU A 128 8.29 6.25 -15.69
CA LEU A 128 7.20 7.22 -15.86
C LEU A 128 6.21 6.82 -16.96
N ARG A 129 6.69 6.27 -18.09
CA ARG A 129 5.85 5.76 -19.18
C ARG A 129 4.92 4.62 -18.76
N LYS A 130 5.32 3.83 -17.76
CA LYS A 130 4.52 2.71 -17.23
C LYS A 130 3.59 3.14 -16.10
N LEU A 131 3.75 4.36 -15.58
CA LEU A 131 2.91 4.91 -14.53
C LEU A 131 1.80 5.77 -15.13
N ASP A 132 0.64 5.74 -14.50
CA ASP A 132 -0.46 6.65 -14.81
C ASP A 132 -0.17 8.01 -14.15
N VAL A 133 0.67 8.82 -14.83
CA VAL A 133 1.18 10.11 -14.33
C VAL A 133 0.05 11.06 -13.97
N GLU A 134 -1.05 11.03 -14.72
CA GLU A 134 -2.23 11.89 -14.52
C GLU A 134 -2.95 11.61 -13.20
N LYS A 135 -2.92 10.35 -12.73
CA LYS A 135 -3.56 9.94 -11.46
C LYS A 135 -2.63 10.04 -10.25
N MET A 136 -1.41 10.52 -10.41
CA MET A 136 -0.47 10.66 -9.29
C MET A 136 -0.85 11.81 -8.37
N SER A 137 -0.51 11.67 -7.09
CA SER A 137 -0.57 12.81 -6.16
C SER A 137 0.45 13.88 -6.55
N SER A 138 0.16 15.13 -6.21
CA SER A 138 1.07 16.26 -6.43
C SER A 138 2.45 16.03 -5.81
N GLU A 139 2.50 15.34 -4.68
CA GLU A 139 3.74 15.03 -3.97
C GLU A 139 4.55 13.92 -4.66
N SER A 140 3.89 12.92 -5.22
CA SER A 140 4.57 11.92 -6.05
C SER A 140 5.16 12.56 -7.30
N MET A 141 4.39 13.41 -8.00
CA MET A 141 4.89 14.18 -9.16
C MET A 141 6.11 15.02 -8.80
N LYS A 142 6.05 15.77 -7.69
CA LYS A 142 7.19 16.57 -7.20
C LYS A 142 8.42 15.72 -6.94
N ALA A 143 8.27 14.51 -6.40
CA ALA A 143 9.39 13.60 -6.17
C ALA A 143 10.05 13.15 -7.48
N PHE A 144 9.26 12.79 -8.50
CA PHE A 144 9.77 12.44 -9.83
C PHE A 144 10.48 13.62 -10.49
N VAL A 145 9.88 14.81 -10.47
CA VAL A 145 10.47 16.04 -11.00
C VAL A 145 11.80 16.35 -10.32
N ALA A 146 11.86 16.28 -8.98
CA ALA A 146 13.09 16.50 -8.25
C ALA A 146 14.21 15.52 -8.66
N LYS A 147 13.88 14.25 -8.94
CA LYS A 147 14.85 13.25 -9.40
C LYS A 147 15.27 13.45 -10.87
N LEU A 148 14.41 14.01 -11.72
CA LEU A 148 14.73 14.30 -13.12
C LEU A 148 15.78 15.42 -13.26
N PHE A 149 15.75 16.37 -12.32
CA PHE A 149 16.62 17.55 -12.30
C PHE A 149 17.78 17.45 -11.30
N SER A 150 17.88 16.36 -10.54
CA SER A 150 19.06 16.04 -9.71
C SER A 150 20.18 15.47 -10.54
#